data_AF-A0A7Y2G1D1-F1
#
_entry.id   AF-A0A7Y2G1D1-F1
#
_cell.length_a   1.000
_cell.length_b   1.000
_cell.length_c   1.000
_cell.angle_alpha   90.00
_cell.angle_beta   90.00
_cell.angle_gamma   90.00
#
_symmetry.space_group_name_H-M   'P 1'
#
loop_
_entity.id
_entity.type
_entity.pdbx_description
1 polymer ?
#
loop_
_entity_poly.entity_id
_entity_poly.type
_entity_poly.pdbx_seq_one_letter_code
_entity_poly.pdbx_strand_id
1 'polypeptide(L)'
;MSDAGMGGIKELRYYVMLALYFPILLYAFSTFDLDEDTYAVKGIEPIVVAEEVVVLGQPFEAKTFLIVSGGQGQKLVGDDGLSSIGDTLFTMNTGDILAPGESEKVVEYSGRYNFTQIGGETVELPVRGQFKVKRPDIVATSESMSALYRRSRNAVRIDVPGLENRELRLQLGKTSVTGRSITVSPSGNDVTVRVFMLDETNGDVFLGSKQFVVIDPPRPELSVTNAGRKINNGDNLPRARASLEFKVEPDQEFARRYPKDARYRVGKATVYLRKGLTASKKVGSFDLNGNKLVLTRALRGAKPGDRVLIELEGISRINHEGSSIPVQLGESSRTFGFVVS
;
A
#
# COMPACT_ATOMS: atom_id res chain seq x y z
N MET A 1 24.72 -79.43 70.47
CA MET A 1 25.10 -78.00 70.51
C MET A 1 25.81 -77.71 69.20
N SER A 2 25.07 -77.16 68.24
CA SER A 2 25.46 -77.06 66.83
C SER A 2 25.01 -75.71 66.29
N ASP A 3 25.91 -74.72 66.18
CA ASP A 3 25.76 -73.61 65.20
C ASP A 3 26.99 -72.70 64.99
N ALA A 4 28.22 -73.09 65.37
CA ALA A 4 29.37 -72.16 65.33
C ALA A 4 30.23 -72.20 64.05
N GLY A 5 29.97 -73.08 63.09
CA GLY A 5 30.87 -73.36 61.96
C GLY A 5 30.47 -72.80 60.59
N MET A 6 29.24 -72.28 60.44
CA MET A 6 28.67 -71.99 59.11
C MET A 6 28.66 -70.49 58.73
N GLY A 7 28.92 -69.60 59.69
CA GLY A 7 29.00 -68.14 59.48
C GLY A 7 30.30 -67.71 58.80
N GLY A 8 31.44 -68.21 59.28
CA GLY A 8 32.77 -67.81 58.78
C GLY A 8 33.02 -68.15 57.31
N ILE A 9 32.47 -69.25 56.79
CA ILE A 9 32.60 -69.63 55.38
C ILE A 9 31.74 -68.73 54.47
N LYS A 10 30.57 -68.30 54.95
CA LYS A 10 29.72 -67.35 54.20
C LYS A 10 30.34 -65.96 54.19
N GLU A 11 30.88 -65.51 55.31
CA GLU A 11 31.65 -64.27 55.38
C GLU A 11 32.89 -64.31 54.48
N LEU A 12 33.66 -65.41 54.51
CA LEU A 12 34.84 -65.53 53.65
C LEU A 12 34.46 -65.49 52.16
N ARG A 13 33.36 -66.14 51.76
CA ARG A 13 32.84 -66.08 50.38
C ARG A 13 32.36 -64.68 50.01
N TYR A 14 31.72 -63.97 50.95
CA TYR A 14 31.30 -62.59 50.75
C TYR A 14 32.51 -61.66 50.56
N TYR A 15 33.53 -61.76 51.41
CA TYR A 15 34.75 -60.96 51.26
C TYR A 15 35.53 -61.27 49.98
N VAL A 16 35.60 -62.54 49.57
CA VAL A 16 36.25 -62.94 48.31
C VAL A 16 35.46 -62.43 47.09
N MET A 17 34.13 -62.53 47.11
CA MET A 17 33.30 -61.95 46.06
C MET A 17 33.40 -60.43 46.03
N LEU A 18 33.37 -59.77 47.18
CA LEU A 18 33.51 -58.32 47.25
C LEU A 18 34.88 -57.87 46.73
N ALA A 19 35.96 -58.56 47.12
CA ALA A 19 37.31 -58.27 46.63
C ALA A 19 37.49 -58.50 45.11
N LEU A 20 36.72 -59.41 44.51
CA LEU A 20 36.74 -59.66 43.06
C LEU A 20 35.85 -58.69 42.27
N TYR A 21 34.62 -58.45 42.74
CA TYR A 21 33.64 -57.65 42.01
C TYR A 21 33.79 -56.15 42.26
N PHE A 22 34.27 -55.73 43.43
CA PHE A 22 34.38 -54.32 43.77
C PHE A 22 35.40 -53.58 42.88
N PRO A 23 36.60 -54.11 42.57
CA PRO A 23 37.51 -53.48 41.62
C PRO A 23 36.94 -53.41 40.20
N ILE A 24 36.16 -54.42 39.78
CA ILE A 24 35.51 -54.45 38.46
C ILE A 24 34.41 -53.40 38.37
N LEU A 25 33.60 -53.25 39.43
CA LEU A 25 32.58 -52.20 39.53
C LEU A 25 33.19 -50.81 39.61
N LEU A 26 34.28 -50.63 40.36
CA LEU A 26 35.06 -49.39 40.41
C LEU A 26 35.67 -49.06 39.04
N TYR A 27 36.22 -50.05 38.35
CA TYR A 27 36.78 -49.87 37.01
C TYR A 27 35.68 -49.48 36.02
N ALA A 28 34.54 -50.16 36.04
CA ALA A 28 33.37 -49.84 35.22
C ALA A 28 32.88 -48.41 35.49
N PHE A 29 32.77 -47.99 36.75
CA PHE A 29 32.44 -46.62 37.13
C PHE A 29 33.51 -45.60 36.70
N SER A 30 34.79 -45.94 36.75
CA SER A 30 35.89 -45.05 36.33
C SER A 30 36.00 -44.90 34.81
N THR A 31 35.52 -45.87 34.03
CA THR A 31 35.44 -45.77 32.56
C THR A 31 34.23 -44.98 32.08
N PHE A 32 33.24 -44.72 32.95
CA PHE A 32 32.26 -43.68 32.68
C PHE A 32 32.91 -42.35 33.03
N ASP A 33 33.46 -41.69 32.01
CA ASP A 33 34.00 -40.34 32.09
C ASP A 33 32.81 -39.38 32.37
N LEU A 34 32.46 -39.25 33.64
CA LEU A 34 31.48 -38.28 34.11
C LEU A 34 32.27 -37.02 34.47
N ASP A 35 32.40 -36.11 33.50
CA ASP A 35 32.96 -34.77 33.72
C ASP A 35 32.25 -34.11 34.93
N GLU A 36 32.98 -33.38 35.77
CA GLU A 36 32.47 -32.75 37.02
C GLU A 36 31.28 -31.79 36.80
N ASP A 37 30.97 -31.45 35.55
CA ASP A 37 29.82 -30.63 35.14
C ASP A 37 28.58 -31.46 34.78
N THR A 38 28.54 -32.75 35.14
CA THR A 38 27.46 -33.67 34.81
C THR A 38 26.31 -33.59 35.84
N TYR A 39 25.18 -33.01 35.44
CA TYR A 39 23.96 -32.92 36.26
C TYR A 39 22.82 -33.78 35.69
N ALA A 40 22.13 -34.52 36.56
CA ALA A 40 20.92 -35.26 36.20
C ALA A 40 19.71 -34.30 36.12
N VAL A 41 19.29 -33.96 34.91
CA VAL A 41 18.12 -33.09 34.67
C VAL A 41 16.84 -33.94 34.62
N LYS A 42 15.85 -33.59 35.46
CA LYS A 42 14.61 -34.35 35.66
C LYS A 42 13.54 -34.11 34.58
N GLY A 43 13.72 -33.10 33.72
CA GLY A 43 12.84 -32.77 32.60
C GLY A 43 13.43 -31.62 31.79
N ILE A 44 13.49 -31.80 30.46
CA ILE A 44 13.95 -30.78 29.51
C ILE A 44 12.76 -30.47 28.61
N GLU A 45 12.28 -29.23 28.62
CA GLU A 45 11.19 -28.77 27.75
C GLU A 45 11.70 -27.59 26.90
N PRO A 46 11.46 -27.59 25.58
CA PRO A 46 11.82 -26.47 24.73
C PRO A 46 10.80 -25.35 24.88
N ILE A 47 11.26 -24.11 25.02
CA ILE A 47 10.42 -22.92 25.05
C ILE A 47 10.43 -22.29 23.67
N VAL A 48 9.26 -21.96 23.13
CA VAL A 48 9.10 -21.29 21.84
C VAL A 48 8.43 -19.94 22.05
N VAL A 49 9.02 -18.89 21.49
CA VAL A 49 8.48 -17.53 21.48
C VAL A 49 8.39 -17.08 20.03
N ALA A 50 7.17 -16.90 19.55
CA ALA A 50 6.90 -16.52 18.17
C ALA A 50 5.73 -15.55 18.10
N GLU A 51 5.61 -14.83 16.98
CA GLU A 51 4.43 -14.03 16.70
C GLU A 51 3.25 -14.93 16.34
N GLU A 52 2.09 -14.68 16.93
CA GLU A 52 0.86 -15.45 16.64
C GLU A 52 0.29 -15.12 15.26
N VAL A 53 0.52 -13.90 14.75
CA VAL A 53 -0.05 -13.41 13.50
C VAL A 53 1.02 -12.74 12.65
N VAL A 54 1.30 -13.29 11.47
CA VAL A 54 2.28 -12.78 10.50
C VAL A 54 1.58 -12.27 9.24
N VAL A 55 2.10 -11.18 8.69
CA VAL A 55 1.61 -10.63 7.43
C VAL A 55 2.20 -11.42 6.26
N LEU A 56 1.36 -11.74 5.27
CA LEU A 56 1.78 -12.43 4.05
C LEU A 56 2.99 -11.72 3.39
N GLY A 57 4.07 -12.46 3.18
CA GLY A 57 5.32 -11.98 2.60
C GLY A 57 6.40 -11.57 3.62
N GLN A 58 6.04 -11.45 4.90
CA GLN A 58 7.04 -11.38 5.98
C GLN A 58 7.54 -12.79 6.31
N PRO A 59 8.85 -12.98 6.59
CA PRO A 59 9.30 -14.25 7.13
C PRO A 59 8.68 -14.44 8.52
N PHE A 60 8.14 -15.63 8.77
CA PHE A 60 7.76 -16.03 10.12
C PHE A 60 9.04 -16.33 10.90
N GLU A 61 9.17 -15.78 12.10
CA GLU A 61 10.31 -16.02 12.99
C GLU A 61 9.84 -16.57 14.34
N ALA A 62 10.42 -17.69 14.77
CA ALA A 62 10.18 -18.28 16.08
C ALA A 62 11.49 -18.53 16.80
N LYS A 63 11.66 -17.88 17.96
CA LYS A 63 12.82 -18.08 18.82
C LYS A 63 12.58 -19.27 19.74
N THR A 64 13.50 -20.21 19.71
CA THR A 64 13.44 -21.42 20.49
C THR A 64 14.60 -21.46 21.47
N PHE A 65 14.30 -21.88 22.70
CA PHE A 65 15.29 -21.99 23.76
C PHE A 65 15.18 -23.36 24.39
N LEU A 66 16.32 -24.04 24.49
CA LEU A 66 16.45 -25.30 25.20
C LEU A 66 17.42 -25.10 26.37
N ILE A 67 16.95 -25.32 27.59
CA ILE A 67 17.80 -25.25 28.79
C ILE A 67 18.34 -26.65 29.04
N VAL A 68 19.62 -26.88 28.71
CA VAL A 68 20.35 -28.12 29.05
C VAL A 68 21.58 -27.74 29.86
N SER A 69 21.78 -28.39 31.00
CA SER A 69 23.02 -28.27 31.79
C SER A 69 24.14 -29.03 31.09
N GLY A 70 24.93 -28.34 30.25
CA GLY A 70 26.00 -28.93 29.45
C GLY A 70 25.80 -28.64 27.96
N GLY A 71 26.23 -27.47 27.51
CA GLY A 71 25.91 -26.90 26.19
C GLY A 71 26.70 -27.45 24.99
N GLN A 72 27.18 -28.70 25.01
CA GLN A 72 27.86 -29.26 23.83
C GLN A 72 26.90 -30.08 22.96
N GLY A 73 26.69 -29.62 21.71
CA GLY A 73 26.06 -30.42 20.65
C GLY A 73 24.55 -30.24 20.44
N GLN A 74 23.92 -29.17 20.95
CA GLN A 74 22.53 -28.87 20.62
C GLN A 74 22.41 -28.34 19.19
N LYS A 75 21.54 -28.94 18.39
CA LYS A 75 21.24 -28.50 17.04
C LYS A 75 19.74 -28.36 16.85
N LEU A 76 19.33 -27.23 16.28
CA LEU A 76 17.94 -27.00 15.88
C LEU A 76 17.74 -27.42 14.43
N VAL A 77 16.72 -28.25 14.17
CA VAL A 77 16.35 -28.71 12.84
C VAL A 77 14.88 -28.40 12.57
N GLY A 78 14.59 -27.72 11.46
CA GLY A 78 13.22 -27.44 11.04
C GLY A 78 12.72 -28.49 10.06
N ASP A 79 11.43 -28.83 10.16
CA ASP A 79 10.73 -29.72 9.21
C ASP A 79 9.80 -28.87 8.30
N ASP A 80 9.39 -29.42 7.13
CA ASP A 80 8.36 -28.87 6.24
C ASP A 80 8.44 -27.35 5.92
N GLY A 81 9.53 -26.93 5.29
CA GLY A 81 9.71 -25.54 4.84
C GLY A 81 10.12 -24.54 5.94
N LEU A 82 10.26 -25.03 7.18
CA LEU A 82 10.88 -24.31 8.29
C LEU A 82 12.41 -24.47 8.20
N SER A 83 13.13 -23.35 8.09
CA SER A 83 14.59 -23.34 8.12
C SER A 83 15.09 -22.94 9.52
N SER A 84 16.15 -23.56 10.01
CA SER A 84 16.81 -23.14 11.26
C SER A 84 18.01 -22.25 10.97
N ILE A 85 18.13 -21.15 11.73
CA ILE A 85 19.28 -20.25 11.73
C ILE A 85 19.98 -20.45 13.08
N GLY A 86 21.11 -21.15 13.06
CA GLY A 86 21.79 -21.60 14.27
C GLY A 86 20.90 -22.54 15.10
N ASP A 87 21.06 -22.48 16.42
CA ASP A 87 20.41 -23.42 17.34
C ASP A 87 19.19 -22.82 18.08
N THR A 88 18.75 -21.62 17.68
CA THR A 88 17.75 -20.84 18.45
C THR A 88 16.67 -20.16 17.61
N LEU A 89 16.75 -20.14 16.29
CA LEU A 89 15.80 -19.41 15.46
C LEU A 89 15.27 -20.30 14.34
N PHE A 90 13.94 -20.40 14.27
CA PHE A 90 13.24 -20.88 13.09
C PHE A 90 12.78 -19.73 12.21
N THR A 91 12.90 -19.90 10.89
CA THR A 91 12.37 -19.00 9.87
C THR A 91 11.56 -19.76 8.82
N MET A 92 10.43 -19.20 8.37
CA MET A 92 9.63 -19.75 7.28
C MET A 92 9.20 -18.65 6.30
N ASN A 93 9.30 -18.90 4.98
CA ASN A 93 8.76 -17.99 3.98
C ASN A 93 7.24 -18.11 3.91
N THR A 94 6.52 -16.99 4.04
CA THR A 94 5.06 -16.97 4.02
C THR A 94 4.45 -16.59 2.67
N GLY A 95 5.25 -16.16 1.68
CA GLY A 95 4.77 -15.57 0.43
C GLY A 95 3.74 -16.43 -0.33
N ASP A 96 3.89 -17.75 -0.30
CA ASP A 96 3.07 -18.67 -1.10
C ASP A 96 2.00 -19.40 -0.27
N ILE A 97 1.84 -19.04 1.02
CA ILE A 97 0.96 -19.77 1.94
C ILE A 97 -0.52 -19.54 1.62
N LEU A 98 -0.89 -18.35 1.14
CA LEU A 98 -2.28 -17.96 0.86
C LEU A 98 -2.57 -17.93 -0.64
N ALA A 99 -3.57 -18.71 -1.08
CA ALA A 99 -4.05 -18.67 -2.46
C ALA A 99 -4.81 -17.37 -2.77
N PRO A 100 -4.82 -16.85 -4.03
CA PRO A 100 -5.52 -15.62 -4.44
C PRO A 100 -7.05 -15.68 -4.18
N GLY A 101 -7.47 -15.28 -2.98
CA GLY A 101 -8.85 -15.41 -2.50
C GLY A 101 -8.95 -15.66 -1.00
N GLU A 102 -7.92 -16.27 -0.41
CA GLU A 102 -7.86 -16.58 1.03
C GLU A 102 -7.32 -15.39 1.84
N SER A 103 -8.08 -14.89 2.80
CA SER A 103 -7.68 -13.73 3.62
C SER A 103 -6.73 -14.10 4.75
N GLU A 104 -6.85 -15.32 5.27
CA GLU A 104 -6.09 -15.82 6.41
C GLU A 104 -6.01 -17.35 6.43
N LYS A 105 -4.94 -17.88 7.01
CA LYS A 105 -4.71 -19.32 7.17
C LYS A 105 -3.88 -19.59 8.41
N VAL A 106 -4.22 -20.65 9.14
CA VAL A 106 -3.39 -21.16 10.24
C VAL A 106 -2.38 -22.14 9.67
N VAL A 107 -1.13 -21.96 10.03
CA VAL A 107 0.01 -22.77 9.60
C VAL A 107 0.60 -23.42 10.84
N GLU A 108 0.59 -24.74 10.85
CA GLU A 108 1.29 -25.53 11.85
C GLU A 108 2.74 -25.71 11.40
N TYR A 109 3.68 -25.59 12.32
CA TYR A 109 5.08 -25.89 12.07
C TYR A 109 5.61 -26.87 13.10
N SER A 110 6.55 -27.69 12.66
CA SER A 110 7.26 -28.62 13.52
C SER A 110 8.74 -28.59 13.23
N GLY A 111 9.52 -28.86 14.26
CA GLY A 111 10.97 -29.00 14.21
C GLY A 111 11.43 -29.80 15.41
N ARG A 112 12.73 -29.96 15.56
CA ARG A 112 13.32 -30.83 16.59
C ARG A 112 14.63 -30.26 17.08
N TYR A 113 14.88 -30.45 18.36
CA TYR A 113 16.20 -30.27 18.97
C TYR A 113 16.91 -31.62 19.02
N ASN A 114 18.12 -31.66 18.49
CA ASN A 114 18.99 -32.83 18.58
C ASN A 114 20.15 -32.50 19.51
N PHE A 115 20.35 -33.30 20.56
CA PHE A 115 21.48 -33.16 21.47
C PHE A 115 21.97 -34.52 21.95
N THR A 116 23.25 -34.63 22.24
CA THR A 116 23.87 -35.88 22.69
C THR A 116 23.86 -35.92 24.21
N GLN A 117 23.29 -36.99 24.78
CA GLN A 117 23.31 -37.23 26.22
C GLN A 117 24.62 -37.91 26.66
N ILE A 118 24.88 -37.83 27.96
CA ILE A 118 25.99 -38.55 28.60
C ILE A 118 25.74 -40.05 28.44
N GLY A 119 26.52 -40.69 27.57
CA GLY A 119 26.27 -42.05 27.06
C GLY A 119 26.34 -42.17 25.53
N GLY A 120 26.42 -41.03 24.82
CA GLY A 120 26.57 -41.00 23.36
C GLY A 120 25.26 -41.18 22.59
N GLU A 121 24.14 -41.34 23.28
CA GLU A 121 22.81 -41.42 22.67
C GLU A 121 22.32 -40.04 22.26
N THR A 122 21.92 -39.89 21.00
CA THR A 122 21.30 -38.65 20.50
C THR A 122 19.82 -38.68 20.82
N VAL A 123 19.37 -37.67 21.55
CA VAL A 123 17.94 -37.48 21.85
C VAL A 123 17.36 -36.41 20.93
N GLU A 124 16.21 -36.72 20.34
CA GLU A 124 15.39 -35.78 19.59
C GLU A 124 14.23 -35.29 20.45
N LEU A 125 14.12 -33.97 20.61
CA LEU A 125 13.02 -33.34 21.33
C LEU A 125 12.15 -32.54 20.35
N PRO A 126 10.87 -32.91 20.14
CA PRO A 126 10.01 -32.22 19.19
C PRO A 126 9.62 -30.83 19.68
N VAL A 127 9.64 -29.88 18.74
CA VAL A 127 9.18 -28.51 18.91
C VAL A 127 8.02 -28.31 17.94
N ARG A 128 6.86 -27.89 18.44
CA ARG A 128 5.67 -27.66 17.62
C ARG A 128 5.04 -26.35 18.00
N GLY A 129 4.45 -25.69 17.00
CA GLY A 129 3.66 -24.49 17.21
C GLY A 129 2.76 -24.24 16.02
N GLN A 130 1.98 -23.18 16.13
CA GLN A 130 1.13 -22.71 15.06
C GLN A 130 1.16 -21.19 15.03
N PHE A 131 1.01 -20.62 13.84
CA PHE A 131 0.84 -19.19 13.64
C PHE A 131 -0.19 -18.94 12.55
N LYS A 132 -0.71 -17.72 12.51
CA LYS A 132 -1.72 -17.30 11.53
C LYS A 132 -1.08 -16.38 10.51
N VAL A 133 -1.20 -16.70 9.24
CA VAL A 133 -0.82 -15.80 8.13
C VAL A 133 -2.06 -15.04 7.68
N LYS A 134 -1.96 -13.71 7.58
CA LYS A 134 -3.04 -12.86 7.06
C LYS A 134 -2.57 -11.99 5.91
N ARG A 135 -3.46 -11.65 4.99
CA ARG A 135 -3.16 -10.60 4.00
C ARG A 135 -3.01 -9.23 4.68
N PRO A 136 -2.08 -8.39 4.18
CA PRO A 136 -1.95 -7.04 4.69
C PRO A 136 -3.13 -6.16 4.30
N ASP A 137 -3.44 -5.19 5.15
CA ASP A 137 -4.29 -4.06 4.78
C ASP A 137 -3.51 -3.10 3.89
N ILE A 138 -3.94 -2.97 2.64
CA ILE A 138 -3.31 -2.06 1.68
C ILE A 138 -3.78 -0.64 1.96
N VAL A 139 -2.86 0.19 2.45
CA VAL A 139 -3.09 1.61 2.66
C VAL A 139 -2.65 2.36 1.41
N ALA A 140 -3.62 2.91 0.68
CA ALA A 140 -3.29 3.81 -0.40
C ALA A 140 -3.39 5.26 0.08
N THR A 141 -2.27 5.95 0.03
CA THR A 141 -2.19 7.38 0.25
C THR A 141 -2.08 8.06 -1.10
N SER A 142 -3.19 8.58 -1.59
CA SER A 142 -3.14 9.55 -2.69
C SER A 142 -2.71 10.89 -2.10
N GLU A 143 -1.80 11.59 -2.76
CA GLU A 143 -1.36 12.93 -2.35
C GLU A 143 -2.52 13.95 -2.31
N SER A 144 -3.65 13.61 -2.95
CA SER A 144 -4.69 14.58 -3.28
C SER A 144 -6.07 14.30 -2.70
N MET A 145 -6.49 13.04 -2.46
CA MET A 145 -7.84 12.66 -1.98
C MET A 145 -8.06 11.13 -2.01
N SER A 146 -9.09 10.62 -1.33
CA SER A 146 -9.56 9.22 -1.46
C SER A 146 -10.07 8.86 -2.88
N ALA A 147 -10.35 9.86 -3.72
CA ALA A 147 -10.76 9.73 -5.12
C ALA A 147 -9.69 10.28 -6.08
N LEU A 148 -9.72 9.80 -7.32
CA LEU A 148 -8.82 10.25 -8.40
C LEU A 148 -9.55 11.18 -9.35
N TYR A 149 -8.86 12.19 -9.90
CA TYR A 149 -9.45 13.07 -10.90
C TYR A 149 -9.38 12.47 -12.30
N ARG A 150 -10.54 12.44 -12.98
CA ARG A 150 -10.66 11.95 -14.36
C ARG A 150 -9.74 12.71 -15.31
N ARG A 151 -9.05 11.98 -16.18
CA ARG A 151 -8.14 12.48 -17.23
C ARG A 151 -7.12 13.50 -16.72
N SER A 152 -6.68 13.34 -15.48
CA SER A 152 -5.70 14.19 -14.81
C SER A 152 -4.53 13.33 -14.35
N ARG A 153 -3.35 13.92 -14.16
CA ARG A 153 -2.16 13.15 -13.75
C ARG A 153 -2.17 12.90 -12.25
N ASN A 154 -2.82 11.83 -11.80
CA ASN A 154 -2.89 11.50 -10.37
C ASN A 154 -1.66 10.70 -9.94
N ALA A 155 -0.94 11.18 -8.92
CA ALA A 155 0.09 10.40 -8.26
C ALA A 155 -0.52 9.64 -7.08
N VAL A 156 -0.38 8.31 -7.08
CA VAL A 156 -0.87 7.44 -6.01
C VAL A 156 0.32 6.74 -5.38
N ARG A 157 0.45 6.85 -4.06
CA ARG A 157 1.39 6.07 -3.27
C ARG A 157 0.66 4.95 -2.54
N ILE A 158 1.22 3.76 -2.61
CA ILE A 158 0.68 2.57 -1.96
C ILE A 158 1.68 2.13 -0.91
N ASP A 159 1.21 2.06 0.32
CA ASP A 159 1.98 1.59 1.45
C ASP A 159 1.35 0.33 2.04
N VAL A 160 2.19 -0.66 2.27
CA VAL A 160 1.81 -1.94 2.86
C VAL A 160 2.56 -2.06 4.19
N PRO A 161 1.86 -1.98 5.33
CA PRO A 161 2.49 -2.11 6.66
C PRO A 161 3.20 -3.45 6.81
N GLY A 162 4.42 -3.43 7.33
CA GLY A 162 5.27 -4.60 7.53
C GLY A 162 6.08 -5.03 6.31
N LEU A 163 5.85 -4.42 5.14
CA LEU A 163 6.59 -4.68 3.89
C LEU A 163 7.24 -3.39 3.36
N GLU A 164 7.79 -2.56 4.25
CA GLU A 164 8.44 -1.30 3.91
C GLU A 164 9.76 -1.50 3.15
N ASN A 165 10.50 -2.55 3.54
CA ASN A 165 11.81 -2.89 2.96
C ASN A 165 11.72 -3.85 1.77
N ARG A 166 10.51 -4.23 1.36
CA ARG A 166 10.29 -5.13 0.22
C ARG A 166 9.90 -4.34 -1.02
N GLU A 167 10.40 -4.77 -2.16
CA GLU A 167 9.99 -4.20 -3.44
C GLU A 167 8.57 -4.62 -3.78
N LEU A 168 7.76 -3.65 -4.17
CA LEU A 168 6.38 -3.87 -4.59
C LEU A 168 6.29 -3.67 -6.10
N ARG A 169 5.35 -4.40 -6.72
CA ARG A 169 4.90 -4.16 -8.08
C ARG A 169 3.44 -3.75 -8.06
N LEU A 170 3.18 -2.56 -8.61
CA LEU A 170 1.84 -2.01 -8.76
C LEU A 170 1.36 -2.29 -10.17
N GLN A 171 0.23 -2.97 -10.30
CA GLN A 171 -0.37 -3.29 -11.59
C GLN A 171 -1.70 -2.54 -11.77
N LEU A 172 -1.81 -1.87 -12.91
CA LEU A 172 -3.00 -1.19 -13.37
C LEU A 172 -3.37 -1.64 -14.79
N GLY A 173 -4.36 -2.52 -14.90
CA GLY A 173 -4.73 -3.12 -16.18
C GLY A 173 -3.53 -3.83 -16.82
N LYS A 174 -3.04 -3.28 -17.94
CA LYS A 174 -1.84 -3.80 -18.65
C LYS A 174 -0.53 -3.12 -18.22
N THR A 175 -0.59 -2.02 -17.49
CA THR A 175 0.60 -1.29 -17.05
C THR A 175 1.04 -1.84 -15.70
N SER A 176 2.33 -2.14 -15.58
CA SER A 176 2.96 -2.49 -14.30
C SER A 176 4.11 -1.54 -14.02
N VAL A 177 4.23 -1.11 -12.76
CA VAL A 177 5.31 -0.24 -12.30
C VAL A 177 5.91 -0.88 -11.05
N THR A 178 7.24 -0.98 -11.02
CA THR A 178 7.98 -1.38 -9.81
C THR A 178 8.15 -0.18 -8.89
N GLY A 179 7.96 -0.40 -7.59
CA GLY A 179 8.02 0.62 -6.54
C GLY A 179 6.67 0.84 -5.86
N ARG A 180 6.61 1.90 -5.05
CA ARG A 180 5.44 2.21 -4.20
C ARG A 180 4.57 3.34 -4.76
N SER A 181 4.97 3.97 -5.85
CA SER A 181 4.26 5.10 -6.45
C SER A 181 3.93 4.82 -7.90
N ILE A 182 2.69 5.09 -8.29
CA ILE A 182 2.21 4.97 -9.67
C ILE A 182 1.47 6.24 -10.08
N THR A 183 1.73 6.69 -11.31
CA THR A 183 0.97 7.79 -11.91
C THR A 183 -0.19 7.22 -12.74
N VAL A 184 -1.39 7.73 -12.53
CA VAL A 184 -2.63 7.23 -13.13
C VAL A 184 -3.44 8.38 -13.74
N SER A 185 -3.82 8.21 -15.01
CA SER A 185 -4.74 9.11 -15.74
C SER A 185 -6.01 8.35 -16.10
N PRO A 186 -7.01 8.29 -15.20
CA PRO A 186 -8.19 7.44 -15.39
C PRO A 186 -9.20 8.08 -16.34
N SER A 187 -9.79 7.29 -17.25
CA SER A 187 -10.89 7.74 -18.12
C SER A 187 -12.27 7.24 -17.66
N GLY A 188 -12.30 6.07 -16.99
CA GLY A 188 -13.50 5.42 -16.45
C GLY A 188 -14.00 6.02 -15.14
N ASN A 189 -14.92 5.31 -14.47
CA ASN A 189 -15.53 5.74 -13.21
C ASN A 189 -14.81 5.18 -11.98
N ASP A 190 -14.08 4.09 -12.16
CA ASP A 190 -13.32 3.43 -11.12
C ASP A 190 -12.04 2.85 -11.70
N VAL A 191 -11.04 2.71 -10.84
CA VAL A 191 -9.74 2.16 -11.20
C VAL A 191 -9.22 1.30 -10.07
N THR A 192 -8.85 0.06 -10.39
CA THR A 192 -8.30 -0.89 -9.42
C THR A 192 -6.82 -1.09 -9.64
N VAL A 193 -6.02 -0.77 -8.61
CA VAL A 193 -4.59 -1.05 -8.56
C VAL A 193 -4.39 -2.35 -7.79
N ARG A 194 -3.75 -3.33 -8.41
CA ARG A 194 -3.35 -4.58 -7.78
C ARG A 194 -1.92 -4.43 -7.27
N VAL A 195 -1.67 -4.96 -6.08
CA VAL A 195 -0.38 -4.84 -5.38
C VAL A 195 0.20 -6.23 -5.25
N PHE A 196 1.43 -6.37 -5.71
CA PHE A 196 2.20 -7.59 -5.60
C PHE A 196 3.51 -7.29 -4.85
N MET A 197 3.98 -8.24 -4.07
CA MET A 197 5.36 -8.26 -3.59
C MET A 197 6.22 -8.97 -4.62
N LEU A 198 7.37 -8.40 -4.96
CA LEU A 198 8.35 -9.08 -5.81
C LEU A 198 9.10 -10.11 -4.96
N ASP A 199 9.08 -11.36 -5.40
CA ASP A 199 9.93 -12.44 -4.88
C ASP A 199 10.70 -13.04 -6.06
N GLU A 200 12.03 -12.99 -5.98
CA GLU A 200 12.93 -13.47 -7.04
C GLU A 200 12.92 -15.00 -7.17
N THR A 201 12.47 -15.71 -6.12
CA THR A 201 12.59 -17.17 -6.03
C THR A 201 11.31 -17.86 -6.50
N ASN A 202 10.16 -17.38 -6.03
CA ASN A 202 8.87 -18.06 -6.22
C ASN A 202 7.87 -17.28 -7.10
N GLY A 203 8.27 -16.10 -7.58
CA GLY A 203 7.43 -15.21 -8.39
C GLY A 203 6.58 -14.26 -7.55
N ASP A 204 5.89 -13.34 -8.23
CA ASP A 204 5.20 -12.24 -7.57
C ASP A 204 4.03 -12.69 -6.67
N VAL A 205 4.09 -12.35 -5.39
CA VAL A 205 3.05 -12.67 -4.41
C VAL A 205 1.93 -11.62 -4.45
N PHE A 206 0.69 -12.05 -4.65
CA PHE A 206 -0.46 -11.15 -4.63
C PHE A 206 -0.84 -10.75 -3.20
N LEU A 207 -0.63 -9.49 -2.85
CA LEU A 207 -0.94 -8.94 -1.53
C LEU A 207 -2.40 -8.48 -1.44
N GLY A 208 -2.97 -7.98 -2.54
CA GLY A 208 -4.34 -7.50 -2.60
C GLY A 208 -4.57 -6.42 -3.65
N SER A 209 -5.71 -5.76 -3.59
CA SER A 209 -6.07 -4.69 -4.53
C SER A 209 -6.74 -3.50 -3.83
N LYS A 210 -6.55 -2.32 -4.41
CA LYS A 210 -7.21 -1.08 -4.00
C LYS A 210 -8.00 -0.51 -5.16
N GLN A 211 -9.30 -0.33 -4.95
CA GLN A 211 -10.16 0.38 -5.88
C GLN A 211 -10.24 1.86 -5.49
N PHE A 212 -10.14 2.73 -6.50
CA PHE A 212 -10.33 4.16 -6.36
C PHE A 212 -11.53 4.60 -7.19
N VAL A 213 -12.35 5.47 -6.61
CA VAL A 213 -13.42 6.14 -7.33
C VAL A 213 -12.83 7.29 -8.13
N VAL A 214 -13.31 7.47 -9.36
CA VAL A 214 -12.89 8.55 -10.26
C VAL A 214 -13.97 9.62 -10.30
N ILE A 215 -13.58 10.84 -9.97
CA ILE A 215 -14.45 12.02 -9.98
C ILE A 215 -14.00 13.02 -11.04
N ASP A 216 -14.92 13.86 -11.48
CA ASP A 216 -14.57 14.96 -12.36
C ASP A 216 -13.87 16.09 -11.56
N PRO A 217 -12.91 16.80 -12.17
CA PRO A 217 -12.32 17.97 -11.55
C PRO A 217 -13.38 19.01 -11.16
N PRO A 218 -13.11 19.83 -10.13
CA PRO A 218 -13.97 20.94 -9.76
C PRO A 218 -14.24 21.84 -10.97
N ARG A 219 -15.47 22.37 -11.03
CA ARG A 219 -15.88 23.27 -12.11
C ARG A 219 -15.09 24.59 -12.00
N PRO A 220 -14.57 25.12 -13.12
CA PRO A 220 -13.92 26.43 -13.11
C PRO A 220 -14.94 27.55 -12.93
N GLU A 221 -14.46 28.70 -12.47
CA GLU A 221 -15.20 29.95 -12.48
C GLU A 221 -14.94 30.74 -13.78
N LEU A 222 -15.91 31.54 -14.20
CA LEU A 222 -15.80 32.40 -15.36
C LEU A 222 -15.86 33.85 -14.91
N SER A 223 -14.83 34.62 -15.24
CA SER A 223 -14.77 36.05 -14.99
C SER A 223 -14.62 36.81 -16.30
N VAL A 224 -15.21 38.00 -16.36
CA VAL A 224 -15.11 38.89 -17.52
C VAL A 224 -14.44 40.18 -17.08
N THR A 225 -13.51 40.65 -17.90
CA THR A 225 -12.88 41.95 -17.71
C THR A 225 -13.08 42.82 -18.95
N ASN A 226 -13.20 44.12 -18.75
CA ASN A 226 -13.16 45.11 -19.82
C ASN A 226 -12.08 46.14 -19.52
N ALA A 227 -11.15 46.32 -20.44
CA ALA A 227 -10.00 47.21 -20.29
C ALA A 227 -9.25 47.00 -18.96
N GLY A 228 -9.12 45.74 -18.52
CA GLY A 228 -8.43 45.36 -17.27
C GLY A 228 -9.28 45.41 -16.00
N ARG A 229 -10.52 45.93 -16.05
CA ARG A 229 -11.44 45.95 -14.89
C ARG A 229 -12.41 44.79 -14.94
N LYS A 230 -12.56 44.05 -13.84
CA LYS A 230 -13.60 43.01 -13.68
C LYS A 230 -14.99 43.65 -13.79
N ILE A 231 -15.84 43.06 -14.61
CA ILE A 231 -17.24 43.45 -14.80
C ILE A 231 -18.14 42.24 -14.53
N ASN A 232 -19.30 42.50 -13.94
CA ASN A 232 -20.28 41.49 -13.58
C ASN A 232 -21.49 41.54 -14.53
N ASN A 233 -22.33 40.50 -14.45
CA ASN A 233 -23.56 40.44 -15.22
C ASN A 233 -24.49 41.60 -14.81
N GLY A 234 -24.97 42.36 -15.80
CA GLY A 234 -25.80 43.56 -15.62
C GLY A 234 -25.02 44.88 -15.62
N ASP A 235 -23.69 44.85 -15.59
CA ASP A 235 -22.88 46.07 -15.60
C ASP A 235 -22.96 46.84 -16.92
N ASN A 236 -22.61 48.13 -16.84
CA ASN A 236 -22.54 49.01 -17.99
C ASN A 236 -21.33 48.69 -18.87
N LEU A 237 -21.57 48.58 -20.18
CA LEU A 237 -20.57 48.33 -21.22
C LEU A 237 -20.48 49.54 -22.16
N PRO A 238 -19.38 50.33 -22.08
CA PRO A 238 -19.18 51.48 -22.93
C PRO A 238 -19.11 51.09 -24.40
N ARG A 239 -20.03 51.59 -25.23
CA ARG A 239 -20.09 51.25 -26.67
C ARG A 239 -18.76 51.51 -27.39
N ALA A 240 -18.11 52.62 -27.06
CA ALA A 240 -16.85 53.03 -27.70
C ALA A 240 -15.65 52.15 -27.32
N ARG A 241 -15.70 51.43 -26.19
CA ARG A 241 -14.61 50.61 -25.64
C ARG A 241 -15.10 49.24 -25.19
N ALA A 242 -15.96 48.62 -25.99
CA ALA A 242 -16.49 47.28 -25.70
C ALA A 242 -15.47 46.20 -26.10
N SER A 243 -14.43 46.03 -25.28
CA SER A 243 -13.39 45.01 -25.45
C SER A 243 -13.38 44.09 -24.24
N LEU A 244 -14.05 42.96 -24.36
CA LEU A 244 -14.19 41.98 -23.28
C LEU A 244 -13.08 40.94 -23.35
N GLU A 245 -12.56 40.56 -22.20
CA GLU A 245 -11.63 39.45 -22.04
C GLU A 245 -12.21 38.47 -21.03
N PHE A 246 -12.39 37.23 -21.48
CA PHE A 246 -12.95 36.14 -20.69
C PHE A 246 -11.82 35.36 -20.03
N LYS A 247 -11.86 35.21 -18.71
CA LYS A 247 -10.91 34.40 -17.97
C LYS A 247 -11.65 33.22 -17.37
N VAL A 248 -11.17 32.02 -17.68
CA VAL A 248 -11.65 30.78 -17.08
C VAL A 248 -10.69 30.45 -15.95
N GLU A 249 -11.12 30.73 -14.74
CA GLU A 249 -10.32 30.59 -13.53
C GLU A 249 -10.53 29.17 -12.97
N PRO A 250 -9.47 28.35 -12.90
CA PRO A 250 -9.59 27.04 -12.28
C PRO A 250 -9.85 27.17 -10.77
N ASP A 251 -10.42 26.13 -10.17
CA ASP A 251 -10.43 26.01 -8.71
C ASP A 251 -9.01 26.11 -8.15
N GLN A 252 -8.86 26.86 -7.05
CA GLN A 252 -7.54 27.22 -6.53
C GLN A 252 -6.79 26.00 -5.98
N GLU A 253 -7.47 25.08 -5.29
CA GLU A 253 -6.82 23.87 -4.78
C GLU A 253 -6.43 22.93 -5.92
N PHE A 254 -7.34 22.75 -6.87
CA PHE A 254 -7.09 21.92 -8.03
C PHE A 254 -5.91 22.45 -8.87
N ALA A 255 -5.85 23.76 -9.11
CA ALA A 255 -4.76 24.39 -9.86
C ALA A 255 -3.41 24.29 -9.15
N ARG A 256 -3.39 24.37 -7.81
CA ARG A 256 -2.16 24.21 -7.02
C ARG A 256 -1.62 22.79 -7.10
N ARG A 257 -2.49 21.78 -6.93
CA ARG A 257 -2.08 20.37 -6.96
C ARG A 257 -1.84 19.84 -8.37
N TYR A 258 -2.62 20.31 -9.36
CA TYR A 258 -2.61 19.83 -10.74
C TYR A 258 -2.42 20.97 -11.75
N PRO A 259 -1.29 21.70 -11.72
CA PRO A 259 -1.09 22.89 -12.56
C PRO A 259 -1.14 22.59 -14.07
N LYS A 260 -0.71 21.39 -14.48
CA LYS A 260 -0.73 20.98 -15.90
C LYS A 260 -2.11 20.56 -16.39
N ASP A 261 -3.01 20.18 -15.48
CA ASP A 261 -4.37 19.71 -15.79
C ASP A 261 -5.47 20.75 -15.52
N ALA A 262 -5.12 21.91 -14.94
CA ALA A 262 -6.01 23.00 -14.59
C ALA A 262 -5.98 24.16 -15.61
N ARG A 263 -5.71 23.86 -16.89
CA ARG A 263 -5.69 24.84 -17.96
C ARG A 263 -7.01 24.83 -18.71
N TYR A 264 -7.56 25.99 -19.02
CA TYR A 264 -8.87 26.11 -19.66
C TYR A 264 -8.82 27.03 -20.88
N ARG A 265 -9.69 26.78 -21.85
CA ARG A 265 -9.85 27.57 -23.07
C ARG A 265 -11.33 27.74 -23.37
N VAL A 266 -11.68 28.91 -23.93
CA VAL A 266 -13.00 29.16 -24.51
C VAL A 266 -12.88 29.12 -26.03
N GLY A 267 -13.80 28.42 -26.70
CA GLY A 267 -13.78 28.30 -28.15
C GLY A 267 -14.38 29.53 -28.84
N LYS A 268 -15.67 29.79 -28.58
CA LYS A 268 -16.45 30.80 -29.31
C LYS A 268 -17.33 31.59 -28.34
N ALA A 269 -17.74 32.78 -28.79
CA ALA A 269 -18.77 33.57 -28.14
C ALA A 269 -19.86 33.92 -29.15
N THR A 270 -21.10 33.60 -28.83
CA THR A 270 -22.27 34.05 -29.58
C THR A 270 -22.86 35.28 -28.90
N VAL A 271 -23.06 36.34 -29.69
CA VAL A 271 -23.50 37.64 -29.17
C VAL A 271 -24.90 37.94 -29.65
N TYR A 272 -25.77 38.30 -28.72
CA TYR A 272 -27.13 38.75 -28.96
C TYR A 272 -27.30 40.19 -28.50
N LEU A 273 -28.03 40.98 -29.28
CA LEU A 273 -28.34 42.37 -28.96
C LEU A 273 -29.86 42.52 -28.86
N ARG A 274 -30.30 43.07 -27.73
CA ARG A 274 -31.69 43.44 -27.47
C ARG A 274 -31.81 44.96 -27.51
N LYS A 275 -32.57 45.47 -28.47
CA LYS A 275 -32.80 46.92 -28.63
C LYS A 275 -34.09 47.34 -27.94
N GLY A 276 -34.01 48.14 -26.89
CA GLY A 276 -35.18 48.50 -26.07
C GLY A 276 -36.03 47.29 -25.63
N LEU A 277 -37.34 47.34 -25.90
CA LEU A 277 -38.29 46.28 -25.52
C LEU A 277 -38.36 45.10 -26.50
N THR A 278 -37.63 45.15 -27.62
CA THR A 278 -37.68 44.10 -28.65
C THR A 278 -37.07 42.78 -28.19
N ALA A 279 -37.27 41.70 -28.96
CA ALA A 279 -36.60 40.42 -28.73
C ALA A 279 -35.10 40.50 -29.04
N SER A 280 -34.30 39.71 -28.34
CA SER A 280 -32.85 39.60 -28.58
C SER A 280 -32.58 39.04 -29.98
N LYS A 281 -31.77 39.74 -30.78
CA LYS A 281 -31.35 39.27 -32.11
C LYS A 281 -29.89 38.84 -32.09
N LYS A 282 -29.58 37.68 -32.68
CA LYS A 282 -28.20 37.22 -32.85
C LYS A 282 -27.46 38.19 -33.76
N VAL A 283 -26.37 38.77 -33.26
CA VAL A 283 -25.49 39.69 -34.01
C VAL A 283 -24.42 38.90 -34.76
N GLY A 284 -23.94 37.82 -34.16
CA GLY A 284 -22.94 36.94 -34.76
C GLY A 284 -22.34 35.98 -33.74
N SER A 285 -21.52 35.05 -34.25
CA SER A 285 -20.66 34.20 -33.43
C SER A 285 -19.21 34.54 -33.76
N PHE A 286 -18.38 34.68 -32.73
CA PHE A 286 -17.00 35.14 -32.83
C PHE A 286 -16.07 34.11 -32.20
N ASP A 287 -14.99 33.77 -32.89
CA ASP A 287 -13.94 32.92 -32.32
C ASP A 287 -13.10 33.72 -31.32
N LEU A 288 -12.85 33.14 -30.15
CA LEU A 288 -12.14 33.79 -29.05
C LEU A 288 -10.65 33.47 -29.09
N ASN A 289 -9.95 33.97 -30.11
CA ASN A 289 -8.49 33.84 -30.19
C ASN A 289 -7.84 34.67 -29.06
N GLY A 290 -7.29 33.98 -28.05
CA GLY A 290 -6.72 34.62 -26.85
C GLY A 290 -7.79 35.12 -25.87
N ASN A 291 -8.98 34.50 -25.85
CA ASN A 291 -10.09 34.82 -24.95
C ASN A 291 -10.62 36.26 -25.02
N LYS A 292 -10.31 37.00 -26.09
CA LYS A 292 -10.70 38.41 -26.27
C LYS A 292 -11.81 38.56 -27.30
N LEU A 293 -12.79 39.40 -26.98
CA LEU A 293 -13.93 39.72 -27.83
C LEU A 293 -14.07 41.24 -27.99
N VAL A 294 -14.02 41.73 -29.22
CA VAL A 294 -14.17 43.15 -29.52
C VAL A 294 -15.52 43.41 -30.17
N LEU A 295 -16.39 44.13 -29.47
CA LEU A 295 -17.78 44.38 -29.86
C LEU A 295 -18.02 45.78 -30.42
N THR A 296 -17.00 46.64 -30.52
CA THR A 296 -17.14 48.04 -30.99
C THR A 296 -17.84 48.15 -32.35
N ARG A 297 -17.61 47.19 -33.27
CA ARG A 297 -18.28 47.14 -34.58
C ARG A 297 -19.71 46.62 -34.47
N ALA A 298 -19.90 45.55 -33.70
CA ALA A 298 -21.20 44.90 -33.47
C ALA A 298 -22.21 45.84 -32.77
N LEU A 299 -21.72 46.75 -31.91
CA LEU A 299 -22.54 47.66 -31.12
C LEU A 299 -22.72 49.05 -31.75
N ARG A 300 -22.24 49.30 -32.98
CA ARG A 300 -22.32 50.63 -33.62
C ARG A 300 -23.74 51.17 -33.70
N GLY A 301 -24.72 50.31 -33.98
CA GLY A 301 -26.14 50.65 -34.06
C GLY A 301 -26.93 50.44 -32.76
N ALA A 302 -26.25 50.23 -31.64
CA ALA A 302 -26.87 50.14 -30.32
C ALA A 302 -26.98 51.53 -29.68
N LYS A 303 -28.08 51.76 -28.96
CA LYS A 303 -28.34 52.96 -28.17
C LYS A 303 -28.04 52.70 -26.69
N PRO A 304 -27.74 53.73 -25.89
CA PRO A 304 -27.67 53.59 -24.44
C PRO A 304 -28.96 52.96 -23.90
N GLY A 305 -28.82 51.98 -23.00
CA GLY A 305 -29.93 51.20 -22.44
C GLY A 305 -30.26 49.90 -23.19
N ASP A 306 -29.70 49.68 -24.38
CA ASP A 306 -29.78 48.38 -25.06
C ASP A 306 -29.04 47.31 -24.24
N ARG A 307 -29.44 46.04 -24.35
CA ARG A 307 -28.79 44.93 -23.63
C ARG A 307 -28.03 44.03 -24.58
N VAL A 308 -26.80 43.68 -24.21
CA VAL A 308 -25.94 42.73 -24.92
C VAL A 308 -25.88 41.46 -24.09
N LEU A 309 -26.22 40.33 -24.70
CA LEU A 309 -26.07 39.01 -24.11
C LEU A 309 -24.96 38.28 -24.84
N ILE A 310 -24.06 37.65 -24.11
CA ILE A 310 -22.92 36.93 -24.65
C ILE A 310 -22.93 35.53 -24.07
N GLU A 311 -23.02 34.55 -24.96
CA GLU A 311 -23.02 33.14 -24.61
C GLU A 311 -21.69 32.52 -25.03
N LEU A 312 -20.99 31.92 -24.08
CA LEU A 312 -19.71 31.25 -24.32
C LEU A 312 -19.93 29.79 -24.71
N GLU A 313 -19.30 29.40 -25.81
CA GLU A 313 -19.37 28.05 -26.38
C GLU A 313 -17.99 27.39 -26.43
N GLY A 314 -17.96 26.06 -26.37
CA GLY A 314 -16.73 25.28 -26.52
C GLY A 314 -15.72 25.48 -25.39
N ILE A 315 -16.18 25.63 -24.15
CA ILE A 315 -15.30 25.68 -22.98
C ILE A 315 -14.69 24.29 -22.75
N SER A 316 -13.36 24.22 -22.78
CA SER A 316 -12.64 22.98 -22.59
C SER A 316 -11.48 23.13 -21.61
N ARG A 317 -11.19 22.03 -20.92
CA ARG A 317 -10.01 21.84 -20.07
C ARG A 317 -8.93 21.16 -20.89
N ILE A 318 -7.70 21.64 -20.77
CA ILE A 318 -6.52 21.04 -21.39
C ILE A 318 -5.77 20.29 -20.30
N ASN A 319 -5.69 18.96 -20.45
CA ASN A 319 -4.99 18.11 -19.49
C ASN A 319 -3.46 18.13 -19.67
N HIS A 320 -2.74 17.37 -18.85
CA HIS A 320 -1.29 17.22 -18.92
C HIS A 320 -0.78 16.61 -20.23
N GLU A 321 -1.61 15.88 -20.96
CA GLU A 321 -1.31 15.31 -22.29
C GLU A 321 -1.59 16.31 -23.43
N GLY A 322 -2.14 17.48 -23.12
CA GLY A 322 -2.56 18.47 -24.13
C GLY A 322 -3.93 18.18 -24.75
N SER A 323 -4.64 17.15 -24.28
CA SER A 323 -5.98 16.79 -24.76
C SER A 323 -7.02 17.80 -24.29
N SER A 324 -7.90 18.22 -25.20
CA SER A 324 -9.01 19.14 -24.94
C SER A 324 -10.26 18.35 -24.51
N ILE A 325 -10.71 18.58 -23.28
CA ILE A 325 -11.84 17.90 -22.64
C ILE A 325 -12.98 18.92 -22.47
N PRO A 326 -14.15 18.72 -23.08
CA PRO A 326 -15.26 19.65 -22.93
C PRO A 326 -15.75 19.70 -21.47
N VAL A 327 -15.93 20.91 -20.96
CA VAL A 327 -16.41 21.14 -19.58
C VAL A 327 -17.87 21.52 -19.65
N GLN A 328 -18.73 20.71 -19.03
CA GLN A 328 -20.16 20.99 -18.94
C GLN A 328 -20.41 22.01 -17.83
N LEU A 329 -20.81 23.23 -18.22
CA LEU A 329 -21.28 24.28 -17.32
C LEU A 329 -22.74 24.57 -17.67
N GLY A 330 -23.51 24.99 -16.68
CA GLY A 330 -24.89 25.43 -16.90
C GLY A 330 -24.94 26.69 -17.77
N GLU A 331 -26.06 26.90 -18.44
CA GLU A 331 -26.27 28.05 -19.33
C GLU A 331 -26.05 29.39 -18.62
N SER A 332 -26.50 29.50 -17.36
CA SER A 332 -26.33 30.70 -16.53
C SER A 332 -24.86 31.05 -16.28
N SER A 333 -24.00 30.05 -16.10
CA SER A 333 -22.56 30.25 -15.88
C SER A 333 -21.82 30.68 -17.15
N ARG A 334 -22.36 30.34 -18.33
CA ARG A 334 -21.74 30.64 -19.64
C ARG A 334 -22.27 31.92 -20.28
N THR A 335 -23.27 32.56 -19.66
CA THR A 335 -23.99 33.67 -20.25
C THR A 335 -23.76 34.96 -19.46
N PHE A 336 -23.30 35.99 -20.16
CA PHE A 336 -23.04 37.32 -19.61
C PHE A 336 -23.92 38.36 -20.27
N GLY A 337 -24.71 39.07 -19.48
CA GLY A 337 -25.51 40.21 -19.91
C GLY A 337 -24.85 41.52 -19.52
N PHE A 338 -24.87 42.51 -20.40
CA PHE A 338 -24.38 43.86 -20.13
C PHE A 338 -25.35 44.91 -20.66
N VAL A 339 -25.38 46.08 -20.04
CA VAL A 339 -26.18 47.23 -20.50
C VAL A 339 -25.29 48.17 -21.29
N VAL A 340 -25.65 48.50 -22.52
CA VAL A 340 -24.89 49.44 -23.35
C VAL A 340 -25.00 50.84 -22.75
N SER A 341 -23.85 51.48 -22.52
CA SER A 341 -23.75 52.88 -22.09
C SER A 341 -23.07 53.75 -23.14
#